data_AF-A0A9D7BB94-F1
#
_entry.id   AF-A0A9D7BB94-F1
#
_cell.length_a   1.000
_cell.length_b   1.000
_cell.length_c   1.000
_cell.angle_alpha   90.00
_cell.angle_beta   90.00
_cell.angle_gamma   90.00
#
_symmetry.space_group_name_H-M   'P 1'
#
loop_
_entity.id
_entity.type
_entity.pdbx_description
1 polymer ?
#
loop_
_entity_poly.entity_id
_entity_poly.type
_entity_poly.pdbx_seq_one_letter_code
_entity_poly.pdbx_strand_id
1 'polypeptide(L)'
;MWPIVWRAPHPVLHWVYTIHAKPPNEPLQIHWNVSQADIVQAMLAHAAFRTGAYVQLGPMVRRRIVQRKWSFERGCFFYRIEGSRPGREWSVSEEELKERMKE
;
A
#
# COMPACT_ATOMS: atom_id res chain seq x y z
N MET A 1 -11.11 -11.71 -3.04
CA MET A 1 -9.93 -11.34 -2.24
C MET A 1 -9.09 -12.59 -2.07
N TRP A 2 -7.91 -12.66 -2.67
CA TRP A 2 -7.06 -13.86 -2.67
C TRP A 2 -6.22 -13.90 -1.39
N PRO A 3 -6.34 -14.92 -0.53
CA PRO A 3 -5.58 -14.99 0.71
C PRO A 3 -4.13 -15.36 0.40
N ILE A 4 -3.19 -14.54 0.85
CA ILE A 4 -1.77 -14.88 0.87
C ILE A 4 -1.57 -15.93 1.98
N VAL A 5 -1.31 -17.19 1.61
CA VAL A 5 -1.32 -18.32 2.57
C VAL A 5 0.07 -18.64 3.14
N TRP A 6 1.16 -18.25 2.47
CA TRP A 6 2.52 -18.65 2.85
C TRP A 6 3.45 -17.46 3.06
N ARG A 7 4.15 -17.44 4.21
CA ARG A 7 5.06 -16.34 4.63
C ARG A 7 6.51 -16.80 4.87
N ALA A 8 6.81 -18.09 4.70
CA ALA A 8 8.16 -18.60 4.90
C ALA A 8 8.94 -18.62 3.56
N PRO A 9 10.23 -18.24 3.54
CA PRO A 9 11.02 -18.20 2.32
C PRO A 9 11.13 -19.58 1.67
N HIS A 10 10.94 -19.67 0.36
CA HIS A 10 11.07 -20.91 -0.40
C HIS A 10 12.50 -21.48 -0.24
N PRO A 11 12.68 -22.77 0.11
CA PRO A 11 13.98 -23.33 0.49
C PRO A 11 15.04 -23.31 -0.60
N VAL A 12 14.65 -23.22 -1.88
CA VAL A 12 15.58 -23.21 -3.04
C VAL A 12 15.68 -21.83 -3.70
N LEU A 13 14.63 -21.01 -3.63
CA LEU A 13 14.49 -19.80 -4.45
C LEU A 13 14.45 -18.53 -3.58
N HIS A 14 14.35 -18.68 -2.26
CA HIS A 14 14.26 -17.61 -1.26
C HIS A 14 13.11 -16.60 -1.47
N TRP A 15 12.13 -16.93 -2.33
CA TRP A 15 10.96 -16.08 -2.55
C TRP A 15 9.98 -16.12 -1.39
N VAL A 16 9.25 -15.01 -1.20
CA VAL A 16 8.44 -14.77 -0.01
C VAL A 16 6.94 -14.95 -0.28
N TYR A 17 6.48 -14.91 -1.54
CA TYR A 17 5.05 -15.02 -1.85
C TYR A 17 4.76 -15.71 -3.21
N THR A 18 3.81 -16.64 -3.20
CA THR A 18 3.26 -17.30 -4.39
C THR A 18 1.77 -16.96 -4.47
N ILE A 19 1.28 -16.57 -5.65
CA ILE A 19 -0.16 -16.28 -5.85
C ILE A 19 -0.83 -17.60 -6.26
N HIS A 20 -1.65 -18.14 -5.37
CA HIS A 20 -2.44 -19.34 -5.60
C HIS A 20 -3.86 -18.96 -5.98
N ALA A 21 -4.35 -19.50 -7.09
CA ALA A 21 -5.78 -19.63 -7.31
C ALA A 21 -6.19 -21.09 -7.06
N LYS A 22 -7.27 -21.29 -6.30
CA LYS A 22 -7.90 -22.61 -6.13
C LYS A 22 -9.37 -22.51 -6.55
N PRO A 23 -9.68 -22.66 -7.85
CA PRO A 23 -11.06 -22.74 -8.30
C PRO A 23 -11.74 -23.99 -7.71
N PRO A 24 -13.08 -23.98 -7.51
CA PRO A 24 -13.80 -25.18 -7.08
C PRO A 24 -13.65 -26.28 -8.14
N ASN A 25 -13.20 -27.46 -7.74
CA ASN A 25 -12.97 -28.64 -8.60
C ASN A 25 -11.81 -28.57 -9.59
N GLU A 26 -10.89 -27.61 -9.45
CA GLU A 26 -9.70 -27.55 -10.29
C GLU A 26 -8.41 -27.80 -9.48
N PRO A 27 -7.35 -28.32 -10.13
CA PRO A 27 -6.03 -28.37 -9.52
C PRO A 27 -5.55 -26.98 -9.13
N LEU A 28 -4.70 -26.92 -8.09
CA LEU A 28 -4.10 -25.68 -7.60
C LEU A 28 -3.34 -24.99 -8.74
N GLN A 29 -3.77 -23.79 -9.13
CA GLN A 29 -3.09 -23.01 -10.16
C GLN A 29 -2.10 -22.04 -9.50
N ILE A 30 -0.81 -22.21 -9.82
CA ILE A 30 0.27 -21.29 -9.44
C ILE A 30 0.49 -20.35 -10.62
N HIS A 31 0.05 -19.10 -10.49
CA HIS A 31 0.06 -18.18 -11.63
C HIS A 31 1.38 -17.45 -11.82
N TRP A 32 2.09 -17.13 -10.74
CA TRP A 32 3.37 -16.44 -10.83
C TRP A 32 4.13 -16.49 -9.50
N ASN A 33 5.46 -16.49 -9.60
CA ASN A 33 6.35 -16.29 -8.47
C ASN A 33 6.80 -14.82 -8.44
N VAL A 34 6.32 -14.07 -7.45
CA VAL A 34 6.63 -12.63 -7.36
C VAL A 34 7.62 -12.45 -6.21
N SER A 35 8.77 -11.83 -6.47
CA SER A 35 9.68 -11.50 -5.39
C SER A 35 9.07 -10.42 -4.50
N GLN A 36 9.46 -10.38 -3.21
CA GLN A 36 9.03 -9.30 -2.32
C GLN A 36 9.47 -7.92 -2.85
N ALA A 37 10.63 -7.86 -3.52
CA ALA A 37 11.12 -6.64 -4.16
C ALA A 37 10.18 -6.17 -5.26
N ASP A 38 9.71 -7.06 -6.13
CA ASP A 38 8.79 -6.72 -7.22
C ASP A 38 7.42 -6.29 -6.68
N ILE A 39 6.92 -6.96 -5.64
CA ILE A 39 5.68 -6.56 -4.95
C ILE A 39 5.84 -5.14 -4.41
N VAL A 40 6.94 -4.86 -3.70
CA VAL A 40 7.19 -3.53 -3.17
C VAL A 40 7.30 -2.52 -4.31
N GLN A 41 8.05 -2.78 -5.39
CA GLN A 41 8.15 -1.87 -6.52
C GLN A 41 6.79 -1.58 -7.17
N ALA A 42 5.98 -2.60 -7.41
CA ALA A 42 4.63 -2.45 -7.94
C ALA A 42 3.73 -1.62 -6.99
N MET A 43 3.80 -1.86 -5.69
CA MET A 43 3.09 -1.06 -4.68
C MET A 43 3.58 0.40 -4.70
N LEU A 44 4.89 0.63 -4.74
CA LEU A 44 5.47 1.98 -4.76
C LEU A 44 5.07 2.73 -6.04
N ALA A 45 4.95 2.04 -7.18
CA ALA A 45 4.46 2.59 -8.44
C ALA A 45 2.97 2.94 -8.39
N HIS A 46 2.18 2.21 -7.61
CA HIS A 46 0.76 2.49 -7.42
C HIS A 46 0.48 3.65 -6.46
N ALA A 47 1.42 3.95 -5.55
CA ALA A 47 1.21 5.00 -4.55
C ALA A 47 1.01 6.37 -5.18
N ALA A 48 -0.16 6.98 -4.96
CA ALA A 48 -0.45 8.32 -5.50
C ALA A 48 0.46 9.40 -4.92
N PHE A 49 0.95 9.22 -3.69
CA PHE A 49 1.76 10.22 -3.01
C PHE A 49 3.04 9.63 -2.40
N ARG A 50 4.07 10.48 -2.32
CA ARG A 50 5.39 10.14 -1.76
C ARG A 50 5.56 10.71 -0.36
N THR A 51 6.24 9.96 0.49
CA THR A 51 6.69 10.45 1.81
C THR A 51 7.59 11.69 1.62
N GLY A 52 7.44 12.68 2.50
CA GLY A 52 8.13 13.97 2.42
C GLY A 52 7.51 14.97 1.44
N ALA A 53 6.59 14.55 0.56
CA ALA A 53 5.89 15.46 -0.32
C ALA A 53 4.88 16.33 0.47
N TYR A 54 4.62 17.52 -0.06
CA TYR A 54 3.59 18.42 0.46
C TYR A 54 2.29 18.25 -0.34
N VAL A 55 1.19 18.05 0.38
CA VAL A 55 -0.17 18.02 -0.17
C VAL A 55 -0.92 19.29 0.20
N GLN A 56 -1.70 19.81 -0.74
CA GLN A 56 -2.56 20.98 -0.55
C GLN A 56 -3.94 20.50 -0.15
N LEU A 57 -4.38 20.79 1.07
CA LEU A 57 -5.64 20.30 1.67
C LEU A 57 -6.75 21.37 1.68
N GLY A 58 -6.66 22.35 0.78
CA GLY A 58 -7.50 23.54 0.75
C GLY A 58 -6.71 24.79 0.35
N PRO A 59 -7.33 25.96 0.15
CA PRO A 59 -6.70 27.11 -0.52
C PRO A 59 -5.43 27.65 0.16
N MET A 60 -5.35 27.57 1.49
CA MET A 60 -4.23 28.10 2.29
C MET A 60 -3.54 27.04 3.15
N VAL A 61 -3.97 25.77 3.06
CA VAL A 61 -3.49 24.71 3.93
C VAL A 61 -2.63 23.73 3.16
N ARG A 62 -1.33 23.73 3.48
CA ARG A 62 -0.37 22.78 2.93
C ARG A 62 0.29 22.00 4.06
N ARG A 63 0.37 20.68 3.91
CA ARG A 63 0.92 19.78 4.94
C ARG A 63 1.81 18.72 4.33
N ARG A 64 2.79 18.24 5.09
CA ARG A 64 3.72 17.21 4.64
C ARG A 64 3.18 15.81 4.92
N ILE A 65 3.40 14.90 3.97
CA ILE A 65 3.23 13.46 4.19
C ILE A 65 4.42 12.95 5.00
N VAL A 66 4.18 12.51 6.23
CA VAL A 66 5.23 12.03 7.15
C VAL A 66 5.51 10.56 6.92
N GLN A 67 4.47 9.75 6.70
CA GLN A 67 4.59 8.32 6.46
C GLN A 67 3.53 7.84 5.47
N ARG A 68 3.75 6.67 4.89
CA ARG A 68 2.74 5.91 4.15
C ARG A 68 2.84 4.44 4.48
N LYS A 69 1.72 3.74 4.42
CA LYS A 69 1.61 2.30 4.66
C LYS A 69 0.58 1.71 3.71
N TRP A 70 0.91 0.58 3.09
CA TRP A 70 -0.09 -0.18 2.35
C TRP A 70 -0.96 -1.00 3.29
N SER A 71 -2.28 -0.93 3.08
CA SER A 71 -3.23 -1.84 3.71
C SER A 71 -3.56 -2.97 2.75
N PHE A 72 -3.07 -4.18 3.04
CA PHE A 72 -3.40 -5.37 2.23
C PHE A 72 -4.87 -5.77 2.32
N GLU A 73 -5.51 -5.52 3.47
CA GLU A 73 -6.94 -5.77 3.67
C GLU A 73 -7.80 -4.86 2.80
N ARG A 74 -7.43 -3.57 2.70
CA ARG A 74 -8.22 -2.59 1.95
C ARG A 74 -7.74 -2.37 0.52
N GLY A 75 -6.59 -2.94 0.16
CA GLY A 75 -5.99 -2.79 -1.17
C GLY A 75 -5.63 -1.34 -1.52
N CYS A 76 -5.30 -0.51 -0.52
CA CYS A 76 -4.98 0.90 -0.74
C CYS A 76 -3.90 1.41 0.22
N PHE A 77 -3.32 2.57 -0.11
CA PHE A 77 -2.41 3.26 0.79
C PHE A 77 -3.16 4.05 1.86
N PHE A 78 -2.58 4.04 3.05
CA PHE A 78 -2.85 4.99 4.11
C PHE A 78 -1.66 5.91 4.27
N TYR A 79 -1.94 7.18 4.48
CA TYR A 79 -0.95 8.23 4.65
C TYR A 79 -1.06 8.79 6.06
N ARG A 80 0.09 9.13 6.64
CA ARG A 80 0.16 9.91 7.86
C ARG A 80 0.59 11.32 7.51
N ILE A 81 -0.24 12.30 7.84
CA ILE A 81 -0.09 13.70 7.47
C ILE A 81 0.27 14.51 8.71
N GLU A 82 1.14 15.49 8.51
CA GLU A 82 1.50 16.47 9.51
C GLU A 82 0.24 17.24 9.98
N GLY A 83 0.08 17.32 11.30
CA GLY A 83 -1.00 18.05 11.94
C GLY A 83 -0.74 19.56 11.99
N SER A 84 -1.66 20.29 12.62
CA SER A 84 -1.56 21.75 12.78
C SER A 84 -0.56 22.19 13.85
N ARG A 85 -0.14 21.28 14.74
CA ARG A 85 0.81 21.55 15.82
C ARG A 85 2.01 20.60 15.71
N PRO A 86 3.22 21.03 16.12
CA PRO A 86 4.37 20.14 16.19
C PRO A 86 4.05 18.88 16.99
N GLY A 87 4.41 17.71 16.45
CA GLY A 87 4.17 16.41 17.08
C GLY A 87 2.74 15.87 16.99
N ARG A 88 1.80 16.59 16.36
CA ARG A 88 0.48 16.05 16.00
C ARG A 88 0.52 15.52 14.58
N GLU A 89 0.02 14.30 14.40
CA GLU A 89 -0.10 13.64 13.10
C GLU A 89 -1.46 12.95 13.03
N TRP A 90 -2.02 12.82 11.82
CA TRP A 90 -3.27 12.10 11.61
C TRP A 90 -3.15 11.16 10.41
N SER A 91 -3.92 10.06 10.43
CA SER A 91 -3.87 9.01 9.41
C SER A 91 -5.12 9.08 8.54
N VAL A 92 -4.96 8.84 7.23
CA VAL A 92 -6.02 8.98 6.23
C VAL A 92 -5.81 7.96 5.10
N SER A 93 -6.89 7.52 4.45
CA SER A 93 -6.78 6.68 3.26
C SER A 93 -6.34 7.49 2.03
N GLU A 94 -5.88 6.82 0.97
CA GLU A 94 -5.53 7.47 -0.28
C GLU A 94 -6.71 8.21 -0.91
N GLU A 95 -7.89 7.58 -0.88
CA GLU A 95 -9.12 8.12 -1.47
C GLU A 95 -9.59 9.37 -0.72
N GLU A 96 -9.69 9.27 0.61
CA GLU A 96 -10.08 10.41 1.45
C GLU A 96 -9.07 11.57 1.34
N LEU A 97 -7.77 11.27 1.19
CA LEU A 97 -6.76 12.31 0.95
C LEU A 97 -6.97 13.01 -0.40
N LYS A 98 -7.28 12.26 -1.47
CA LYS A 98 -7.58 12.82 -2.79
C LYS A 98 -8.83 13.69 -2.75
N GLU A 99 -9.85 13.32 -1.99
CA GLU A 99 -11.07 14.12 -1.82
C GLU A 99 -10.78 15.45 -1.14
N ARG A 100 -10.07 15.43 -0.01
CA ARG A 100 -9.66 16.65 0.73
C ARG A 100 -8.76 17.61 -0.06
N MET A 101 -8.12 17.12 -1.13
CA MET A 101 -7.29 17.97 -2.01
C MET A 101 -8.10 18.68 -3.10
N LYS A 102 -9.35 18.27 -3.33
CA LYS A 102 -10.25 18.88 -4.32
C LYS A 102 -11.11 20.00 -3.72
N GLU A 103 -11.27 20.01 -2.40
CA GLU A 103 -11.89 21.09 -1.61
C GLU A 103 -10.94 22.28 -1.43
#